data_AF-U5CVE2-F1
#
_entry.id   AF-U5CVE2-F1
#
_cell.length_a   1.000
_cell.length_b   1.000
_cell.length_c   1.000
_cell.angle_alpha   90.00
_cell.angle_beta   90.00
_cell.angle_gamma   90.00
#
_symmetry.space_group_name_H-M   'P 1'
#
loop_
_entity.id
_entity.type
_entity.pdbx_description
1 polymer ?
#
loop_
_entity_poly.entity_id
_entity_poly.type
_entity_poly.pdbx_seq_one_letter_code
_entity_poly.pdbx_strand_id
1 'polypeptide(L)' 'MVNTLNSGMSAKVLLITGISRGLGRALALEMAKRGHTIVGCSRSQEKLHSLSTQLSPDDPSKHLFLLADV' A
#
# COMPACT_ATOMS: atom_id res chain seq x y z
N MET A 1 -10.11 -12.98 29.48
CA MET A 1 -10.82 -13.12 28.20
C MET A 1 -11.09 -11.72 27.68
N VAL A 2 -10.25 -11.20 26.80
CA VAL A 2 -10.46 -9.87 26.18
C VAL A 2 -11.19 -10.06 24.86
N ASN A 3 -12.37 -9.45 24.73
CA ASN A 3 -13.17 -9.45 23.52
C ASN A 3 -12.48 -8.62 22.44
N THR A 4 -11.94 -9.26 21.41
CA THR A 4 -11.57 -8.56 20.17
C THR A 4 -12.80 -8.50 19.29
N LEU A 5 -13.40 -7.32 19.19
CA LEU A 5 -14.40 -7.00 18.17
C LEU A 5 -13.69 -7.09 16.81
N ASN A 6 -13.77 -8.25 16.16
CA ASN A 6 -13.52 -8.37 14.73
C ASN A 6 -14.63 -7.59 14.01
N SER A 7 -14.45 -6.27 13.90
CA SER A 7 -15.08 -5.53 12.81
C SER A 7 -14.44 -6.07 11.53
N GLY A 8 -15.05 -7.08 10.92
CA GLY A 8 -14.58 -7.75 9.72
C GLY A 8 -14.48 -6.75 8.56
N MET A 9 -13.40 -5.99 8.51
CA MET A 9 -13.05 -5.21 7.33
C MET A 9 -12.53 -6.20 6.30
N SER A 10 -13.42 -6.64 5.42
CA SER A 10 -13.02 -7.38 4.22
C SER A 10 -11.85 -6.65 3.54
N ALA A 11 -10.89 -7.41 3.02
CA ALA A 11 -9.77 -6.84 2.29
C ALA A 11 -10.30 -5.95 1.15
N LYS A 12 -9.82 -4.71 1.10
CA LYS A 12 -10.20 -3.73 0.08
C LYS A 12 -9.02 -3.42 -0.83
N VAL A 13 -9.32 -2.81 -1.96
CA VAL A 13 -8.35 -2.19 -2.85
C VAL A 13 -8.35 -0.69 -2.58
N LEU A 14 -7.18 -0.10 -2.32
CA LEU A 14 -7.02 1.34 -2.08
C LEU A 14 -6.16 1.95 -3.17
N LEU A 15 -6.66 3.02 -3.79
CA LEU A 15 -5.89 3.88 -4.69
C LEU A 15 -5.29 5.06 -3.91
N ILE A 16 -3.97 5.21 -3.94
CA ILE A 16 -3.24 6.28 -3.24
C ILE A 16 -2.37 7.04 -4.25
N THR A 17 -2.64 8.34 -4.42
CA THR A 17 -1.79 9.25 -5.19
C THR A 17 -0.67 9.82 -4.31
N GLY A 18 0.45 10.23 -4.92
CA GLY A 18 1.59 10.76 -4.16
C GLY A 18 2.22 9.74 -3.19
N ILE A 19 2.13 8.44 -3.52
CA ILE A 19 2.41 7.33 -2.59
C ILE A 19 3.89 7.17 -2.22
N SER A 20 4.81 7.79 -2.97
CA SER A 20 6.25 7.54 -2.83
C SER A 20 6.90 8.13 -1.58
N ARG A 21 6.24 9.05 -0.86
CA ARG A 21 6.77 9.68 0.36
C ARG A 21 5.68 10.17 1.32
N GLY A 22 6.10 10.61 2.51
CA GLY A 22 5.24 11.27 3.48
C GLY A 22 4.02 10.44 3.87
N LEU A 23 2.85 11.09 3.96
CA LEU A 23 1.61 10.46 4.39
C LEU A 23 1.13 9.36 3.45
N GLY A 24 1.26 9.54 2.13
CA GLY A 24 0.87 8.52 1.15
C GLY A 24 1.64 7.21 1.37
N ARG A 25 2.95 7.30 1.61
CA ARG A 25 3.78 6.14 1.92
C ARG A 25 3.40 5.50 3.25
N ALA A 26 3.22 6.30 4.30
CA ALA A 26 2.85 5.80 5.62
C ALA A 26 1.48 5.08 5.59
N LEU A 27 0.51 5.64 4.88
CA LEU A 27 -0.81 5.06 4.70
C LEU A 27 -0.75 3.73 3.94
N ALA A 28 0.02 3.66 2.85
CA ALA A 28 0.20 2.43 2.07
C ALA A 28 0.76 1.29 2.93
N LEU A 29 1.80 1.57 3.72
CA LEU A 29 2.41 0.60 4.63
C LEU A 29 1.42 0.08 5.67
N GLU A 30 0.64 0.97 6.28
CA GLU A 30 -0.32 0.57 7.31
C GLU A 30 -1.50 -0.21 6.74
N MET A 31 -2.03 0.20 5.58
CA MET A 31 -3.17 -0.48 4.96
C MET A 31 -2.79 -1.85 4.41
N ALA A 32 -1.59 -2.00 3.85
CA ALA A 32 -1.10 -3.31 3.42
C ALA A 32 -0.90 -4.28 4.60
N LYS A 33 -0.39 -3.80 5.74
CA LYS A 33 -0.29 -4.59 7.00
C LYS A 33 -1.66 -5.09 7.47
N ARG A 34 -2.71 -4.31 7.24
CA ARG A 34 -4.12 -4.68 7.52
C ARG A 34 -4.71 -5.63 6.48
N GLY A 35 -3.92 -6.09 5.51
CA GLY A 35 -4.34 -7.07 4.50
C GLY A 35 -5.01 -6.46 3.27
N HIS A 36 -4.93 -5.14 3.08
CA HIS A 36 -5.49 -4.49 1.90
C HIS A 36 -4.54 -4.54 0.70
N THR A 37 -5.11 -4.50 -0.50
CA THR A 37 -4.37 -4.37 -1.77
C THR A 37 -4.15 -2.89 -2.05
N ILE A 38 -2.91 -2.50 -2.31
CA ILE A 38 -2.55 -1.11 -2.60
C ILE A 38 -2.34 -0.94 -4.09
N VAL A 39 -3.00 0.07 -4.66
CA VAL A 39 -2.72 0.62 -5.97
C VAL A 39 -2.19 2.04 -5.74
N GLY A 40 -1.05 2.40 -6.34
CA GLY A 40 -0.47 3.71 -6.09
C GLY A 40 0.26 4.30 -7.28
N CYS A 41 0.37 5.63 -7.29
CA CYS A 41 1.12 6.33 -8.31
C CYS A 41 1.98 7.47 -7.78
N SER A 42 3.10 7.72 -8.47
CA SER A 42 3.96 8.89 -8.23
C SER A 42 4.91 9.15 -9.41
N ARG A 43 5.61 10.28 -9.36
CA ARG A 43 6.62 10.68 -10.37
C ARG A 43 7.98 9.98 -10.26
N SER A 44 8.23 9.20 -9.19
CA SER A 44 9.56 8.62 -8.91
C SER A 44 9.53 7.10 -8.97
N GLN A 45 10.03 6.54 -10.07
CA GLN A 45 10.11 5.09 -10.28
C GLN A 45 10.91 4.39 -9.17
N GLU A 46 12.06 4.94 -8.80
CA GLU A 46 12.93 4.39 -7.75
C GLU A 46 12.19 4.26 -6.41
N LYS A 47 11.44 5.31 -6.01
CA LYS A 47 10.70 5.28 -4.75
C LYS A 47 9.49 4.34 -4.80
N LEU A 48 8.84 4.21 -5.95
CA LEU A 48 7.77 3.22 -6.14
C LEU A 48 8.34 1.79 -6.04
N HIS A 49 9.50 1.53 -6.64
CA HIS A 49 10.17 0.23 -6.55
C HIS A 49 10.56 -0.10 -5.10
N SER A 50 11.20 0.85 -4.40
CA SER A 50 11.52 0.71 -2.97
C SER A 50 10.28 0.40 -2.12
N LEU A 51 9.16 1.07 -2.38
CA LEU A 51 7.91 0.81 -1.67
C LEU A 51 7.35 -0.58 -2.00
N SER A 52 7.40 -1.00 -3.26
CA SER A 52 6.94 -2.33 -3.69
C SER A 52 7.70 -3.46 -2.98
N THR A 53 9.03 -3.37 -2.96
CA THR A 53 9.89 -4.35 -2.27
C THR A 53 9.62 -4.38 -0.77
N GLN A 54 9.32 -3.22 -0.16
CA GLN A 54 9.01 -3.14 1.26
C GLN A 54 7.65 -3.75 1.62
N LEU A 55 6.66 -3.62 0.73
CA LEU A 55 5.28 -4.04 1.00
C LEU A 55 5.05 -5.53 0.75
N SER A 56 5.66 -6.09 -0.28
CA SER A 56 5.44 -7.48 -0.68
C SER A 56 6.69 -8.03 -1.36
N PRO A 57 7.76 -8.30 -0.59
CA PRO A 57 9.00 -8.85 -1.16
C PRO A 57 8.78 -10.21 -1.82
N ASP A 58 7.87 -11.02 -1.28
CA ASP A 58 7.60 -12.39 -1.74
C ASP A 58 6.49 -12.49 -2.79
N ASP A 59 5.65 -11.44 -2.94
CA ASP A 59 4.56 -11.40 -3.91
C ASP A 59 4.40 -9.98 -4.51
N PRO A 60 5.22 -9.65 -5.52
CA PRO A 60 5.15 -8.34 -6.17
C PRO A 60 3.80 -8.07 -6.85
N SER A 61 3.00 -9.12 -7.13
CA SER A 61 1.72 -8.99 -7.83
C SER A 61 0.57 -8.54 -6.91
N LYS A 62 0.77 -8.61 -5.59
CA LYS A 62 -0.21 -8.20 -4.58
C LYS A 62 -0.53 -6.70 -4.62
N HIS A 63 0.39 -5.88 -5.11
CA HIS A 63 0.24 -4.43 -5.17
C HIS A 63 0.63 -3.90 -6.54
N LEU A 64 -0.05 -2.83 -6.99
CA LEU A 64 0.19 -2.22 -8.29
C LEU A 64 0.73 -0.80 -8.11
N PHE A 65 1.90 -0.51 -8.67
CA PHE A 65 2.49 0.83 -8.66
C PHE A 65 2.73 1.33 -10.08
N LEU A 66 2.23 2.53 -10.37
CA LEU A 66 2.30 3.14 -11.70
C LEU A 66 3.03 4.48 -11.64
N LEU A 67 3.86 4.74 -12.65
CA LEU A 67 4.43 6.06 -12.84
C LEU A 67 3.35 6.99 -13.41
N ALA A 68 3.10 8.10 -12.74
CA ALA A 68 2.18 9.13 -13.22
C ALA A 68 2.61 10.50 -12.71
N ASP A 69 2.30 11.54 -13.48
CA ASP A 69 2.42 12.93 -13.02
C ASP A 69 1.25 13.25 -12.08
N VAL A 70 1.59 13.42 -10.79
CA VAL A 70 0.69 13.68 -9.66
C VAL A 70 1.34 14.59 -8.63
#